data_AF-A0A2I0HWB1-F1
#
_entry.id   AF-A0A2I0HWB1-F1
#
_cell.length_a   1.000
_cell.length_b   1.000
_cell.length_c   1.000
_cell.angle_alpha   90.00
_cell.angle_beta   90.00
_cell.angle_gamma   90.00
#
_symmetry.space_group_name_H-M   'P 1'
#
loop_
_entity.id
_entity.type
_entity.pdbx_description
1 polymer ?
#
loop_
_entity_poly.entity_id
_entity_poly.type
_entity_poly.pdbx_seq_one_letter_code
_entity_poly.pdbx_strand_id
1 'polypeptide(L)'
;MSGIFCAQFKIRHRNSTPYRPQMNGAVEAANKNIEKIIEKMTVNYKDWHEMLPYALLAYRTSIRTSTGATPYSLVYSMEVVLPIEVEIPSMRILAETELEEAEWAKQRYEQLNFIDKKRLKALCHGQCYQQRMARAFNARVRHRDFNLGDLVLRKVLHVTPDSRGKFSYNYDGPFVVKEVFFGGAIVLSDMDGTENALLVNADAIKKYYP
;
A
#
# COMPACT_ATOMS: atom_id res chain seq x y z
N MET A 1 -3.69 -23.39 1.55
CA MET A 1 -4.75 -22.96 2.49
C MET A 1 -5.58 -21.76 1.99
N SER A 2 -4.97 -20.71 1.42
CA SER A 2 -5.72 -19.49 1.00
C SER A 2 -6.79 -19.71 -0.09
N GLY A 3 -6.56 -20.55 -1.10
CA GLY A 3 -7.48 -20.69 -2.24
C GLY A 3 -8.87 -21.26 -1.91
N ILE A 4 -8.93 -22.23 -0.98
CA ILE A 4 -10.19 -22.89 -0.58
C ILE A 4 -11.06 -21.91 0.21
N PHE A 5 -10.45 -21.17 1.15
CA PHE A 5 -11.14 -20.14 1.92
C PHE A 5 -11.65 -19.02 1.02
N CYS A 6 -10.84 -18.51 0.08
CA CYS A 6 -11.26 -17.46 -0.84
C CYS A 6 -12.45 -17.90 -1.72
N ALA A 7 -12.45 -19.14 -2.23
CA ALA A 7 -13.55 -19.67 -3.03
C ALA A 7 -14.86 -19.75 -2.23
N GLN A 8 -14.80 -20.22 -0.98
CA GLN A 8 -15.95 -20.32 -0.08
C GLN A 8 -16.66 -18.98 0.13
N PHE A 9 -15.89 -17.91 0.32
CA PHE A 9 -16.43 -16.55 0.54
C PHE A 9 -16.59 -15.73 -0.75
N LYS A 10 -16.42 -16.35 -1.94
CA LYS A 10 -16.48 -15.68 -3.25
C LYS A 10 -15.51 -14.49 -3.36
N ILE A 11 -14.35 -14.60 -2.71
CA ILE A 11 -13.29 -13.58 -2.73
C ILE A 11 -12.34 -13.86 -3.89
N ARG A 12 -12.17 -12.87 -4.77
CA ARG A 12 -11.16 -12.93 -5.84
C ARG A 12 -9.78 -12.56 -5.28
N HIS A 13 -8.92 -13.56 -5.09
CA HIS A 13 -7.54 -13.34 -4.68
C HIS A 13 -6.69 -12.84 -5.86
N ARG A 14 -5.92 -11.77 -5.65
CA ARG A 14 -4.99 -11.20 -6.65
C ARG A 14 -3.60 -11.10 -6.03
N ASN A 15 -2.61 -11.63 -6.72
CA ASN A 15 -1.22 -11.62 -6.25
C ASN A 15 -0.44 -10.48 -6.88
N SER A 16 0.46 -9.89 -6.09
CA SER A 16 1.55 -9.07 -6.63
C SER A 16 2.66 -9.97 -7.19
N THR A 17 3.43 -9.44 -8.14
CA THR A 17 4.70 -10.00 -8.58
C THR A 17 5.62 -10.17 -7.39
N PRO A 18 6.37 -11.28 -7.32
CA PRO A 18 7.33 -11.53 -6.26
C PRO A 18 8.28 -10.34 -6.04
N TYR A 19 8.63 -10.09 -4.78
CA TYR A 19 9.64 -9.11 -4.36
C TYR A 19 9.40 -7.65 -4.78
N ARG A 20 8.15 -7.27 -5.02
CA ARG A 20 7.77 -5.88 -5.36
C ARG A 20 6.73 -5.31 -4.38
N PRO A 21 7.14 -4.91 -3.17
CA PRO A 21 6.22 -4.33 -2.18
C PRO A 21 5.54 -3.05 -2.70
N GLN A 22 6.15 -2.34 -3.66
CA GLN A 22 5.58 -1.12 -4.25
C GLN A 22 4.20 -1.36 -4.88
N MET A 23 3.89 -2.58 -5.34
CA MET A 23 2.59 -2.89 -5.92
C MET A 23 1.47 -2.99 -4.88
N ASN A 24 1.82 -3.24 -3.61
CA ASN A 24 0.93 -3.10 -2.47
C ASN A 24 1.22 -1.82 -1.67
N GLY A 25 1.74 -0.78 -2.34
CA GLY A 25 2.26 0.42 -1.69
C GLY A 25 1.28 1.14 -0.76
N ALA A 26 -0.03 1.03 -0.99
CA ALA A 26 -1.04 1.56 -0.08
C ALA A 26 -1.03 0.86 1.29
N VAL A 27 -0.90 -0.47 1.31
CA VAL A 27 -0.79 -1.27 2.55
C VAL A 27 0.56 -1.01 3.20
N GLU A 28 1.65 -0.99 2.43
CA GLU A 28 2.99 -0.69 2.95
C GLU A 28 3.04 0.70 3.63
N ALA A 29 2.41 1.71 3.02
CA ALA A 29 2.33 3.04 3.60
C ALA A 29 1.47 3.06 4.88
N ALA A 30 0.39 2.28 4.93
CA ALA A 30 -0.43 2.15 6.13
C ALA A 30 0.36 1.48 7.27
N ASN A 31 1.02 0.36 6.98
CA ASN A 31 1.86 -0.37 7.94
C ASN A 31 2.95 0.54 8.52
N LYS A 32 3.67 1.26 7.66
CA LYS A 32 4.69 2.23 8.10
C LYS A 32 4.14 3.31 9.03
N ASN A 33 2.90 3.76 8.84
CA ASN A 33 2.28 4.73 9.73
C ASN A 33 1.89 4.11 11.06
N ILE A 34 1.36 2.88 11.04
CA ILE A 34 0.97 2.14 12.25
C ILE A 34 2.22 1.83 13.09
N GLU A 35 3.29 1.34 12.47
CA GLU A 35 4.59 1.10 13.12
C GLU A 35 5.09 2.35 13.83
N LYS A 36 5.10 3.51 13.16
CA LYS A 36 5.50 4.79 13.77
C LYS A 36 4.64 5.23 14.94
N ILE A 37 3.36 4.88 14.95
CA ILE A 37 2.48 5.20 16.09
C ILE A 37 2.82 4.26 17.25
N ILE A 38 2.96 2.96 16.97
CA ILE A 38 3.35 1.96 17.97
C ILE A 38 4.70 2.35 18.59
N GLU A 39 5.72 2.63 17.80
CA GLU A 39 7.06 3.06 18.26
C GLU A 39 7.02 4.22 19.26
N LYS A 40 6.04 5.12 19.14
CA LYS A 40 5.87 6.26 20.05
C LYS A 40 5.08 5.93 21.32
N MET A 41 4.26 4.89 21.30
CA MET A 41 3.40 4.48 22.41
C MET A 41 4.06 3.40 23.26
N THR A 42 4.91 2.56 22.66
CA THR A 42 5.63 1.49 23.35
C THR A 42 6.70 2.05 24.26
N VAL A 43 6.75 1.58 25.51
CA VAL A 43 7.84 1.90 26.44
C VAL A 43 8.96 0.86 26.30
N ASN A 44 8.60 -0.39 26.01
CA ASN A 44 9.53 -1.48 25.78
C ASN A 44 9.12 -2.29 24.54
N TYR A 45 10.05 -2.78 23.73
CA TYR A 45 9.75 -3.49 22.47
C TYR A 45 8.81 -4.70 22.60
N LYS A 46 8.60 -5.24 23.81
CA LYS A 46 7.70 -6.36 24.08
C LYS A 46 6.22 -5.98 24.22
N ASP A 47 5.91 -4.73 24.54
CA ASP A 47 4.54 -4.26 24.85
C ASP A 47 3.75 -3.83 23.59
N TRP A 48 4.34 -3.93 22.40
CA TRP A 48 3.75 -3.44 21.15
C TRP A 48 2.33 -3.97 20.87
N HIS A 49 2.06 -5.21 21.27
CA HIS A 49 0.78 -5.87 21.06
C HIS A 49 -0.32 -5.30 21.97
N GLU A 50 0.04 -4.82 23.17
CA GLU A 50 -0.88 -4.10 24.06
C GLU A 50 -1.18 -2.69 23.53
N MET A 51 -0.21 -2.07 22.86
CA MET A 51 -0.35 -0.74 22.27
C MET A 51 -1.09 -0.74 20.92
N LEU A 52 -1.16 -1.89 20.24
CA LEU A 52 -1.73 -2.01 18.89
C LEU A 52 -3.19 -1.51 18.79
N PRO A 53 -4.13 -1.86 19.69
CA PRO A 53 -5.50 -1.34 19.63
C PRO A 53 -5.55 0.20 19.70
N TYR A 54 -4.72 0.82 20.54
CA TYR A 54 -4.64 2.27 20.68
C TYR A 54 -4.01 2.92 19.45
N ALA A 55 -2.96 2.31 18.89
CA ALA A 55 -2.33 2.79 17.66
C ALA A 55 -3.32 2.75 16.48
N LEU A 56 -4.13 1.69 16.38
CA LEU A 56 -5.18 1.56 15.37
C LEU A 56 -6.28 2.60 15.56
N LEU A 57 -6.71 2.86 16.80
CA LEU A 57 -7.68 3.91 17.09
C LEU A 57 -7.15 5.28 16.65
N ALA A 58 -5.93 5.64 17.07
CA ALA A 58 -5.29 6.88 16.66
C ALA A 58 -5.19 6.99 15.13
N TYR A 59 -4.78 5.91 14.45
CA TYR A 59 -4.73 5.89 12.99
C TYR A 59 -6.10 6.18 12.34
N ARG A 60 -7.17 5.55 12.87
CA ARG A 60 -8.53 5.68 12.34
C ARG A 60 -9.15 7.06 12.59
N THR A 61 -8.76 7.76 13.66
CA THR A 61 -9.34 9.04 14.07
C THR A 61 -8.54 10.28 13.66
N SER A 62 -7.25 10.15 13.30
CA SER A 62 -6.52 11.32 12.77
C SER A 62 -6.63 11.47 11.25
N ILE A 63 -6.69 12.73 10.81
CA ILE A 63 -6.77 13.12 9.40
C ILE A 63 -5.49 12.68 8.69
N ARG A 64 -5.62 11.99 7.56
CA ARG A 64 -4.47 11.62 6.72
C ARG A 64 -4.18 12.71 5.73
N THR A 65 -2.92 13.13 5.61
CA THR A 65 -2.49 14.11 4.60
C THR A 65 -2.76 13.65 3.17
N SER A 66 -2.72 12.35 2.94
CA SER A 66 -2.98 11.72 1.64
C SER A 66 -4.45 11.77 1.22
N THR A 67 -5.42 11.81 2.14
CA THR A 67 -6.87 11.81 1.80
C THR A 67 -7.60 13.07 2.27
N GLY A 68 -7.02 13.84 3.20
CA GLY A 68 -7.65 14.99 3.83
C GLY A 68 -8.80 14.63 4.78
N ALA A 69 -8.99 13.35 5.11
CA ALA A 69 -10.06 12.85 5.97
C ALA A 69 -9.55 11.80 6.95
N THR A 70 -10.34 11.50 7.98
CA THR A 70 -10.06 10.38 8.90
C THR A 70 -10.52 9.07 8.24
N PRO A 71 -9.78 7.96 8.40
CA PRO A 71 -10.23 6.67 7.87
C PRO A 71 -11.62 6.27 8.39
N TYR A 72 -11.94 6.60 9.65
CA TYR A 72 -13.24 6.28 10.23
C TYR A 72 -14.38 7.03 9.53
N SER A 73 -14.25 8.33 9.25
CA SER A 73 -15.33 9.08 8.62
C SER A 73 -15.59 8.71 7.17
N LEU A 74 -14.62 8.10 6.49
CA LEU A 74 -14.82 7.52 5.15
C LEU A 74 -15.61 6.20 5.17
N VAL A 75 -15.63 5.49 6.30
CA VAL A 75 -16.38 4.25 6.47
C VAL A 75 -17.79 4.54 7.01
N TYR A 76 -17.89 5.38 8.04
CA TYR A 76 -19.12 5.59 8.81
C TYR A 76 -19.78 6.96 8.57
N SER A 77 -19.28 7.78 7.65
CA SER A 77 -19.80 9.12 7.32
C SER A 77 -19.74 10.18 8.42
N MET A 78 -19.24 9.84 9.60
CA MET A 78 -19.13 10.76 10.75
C MET A 78 -17.78 10.58 11.44
N GLU A 79 -17.36 11.59 12.19
CA GLU A 79 -16.19 11.44 13.05
C GLU A 79 -16.53 10.60 14.29
N VAL A 80 -15.53 9.88 14.79
CA VAL A 80 -15.64 9.10 16.03
C VAL A 80 -15.97 10.04 17.19
N VAL A 81 -16.94 9.64 18.01
CA VAL A 81 -17.10 10.23 19.35
C VAL A 81 -16.01 9.66 20.24
N LEU A 82 -15.10 10.51 20.70
CA LEU A 82 -13.99 10.07 21.55
C LEU A 82 -14.45 9.92 23.00
N PRO A 83 -13.85 9.00 23.79
CA PRO A 83 -14.21 8.84 25.20
C PRO A 83 -14.17 10.15 26.00
N ILE A 84 -13.19 11.01 25.74
CA ILE A 84 -13.05 12.32 26.40
C ILE A 84 -14.22 13.27 26.09
N GLU A 85 -14.84 13.16 24.91
CA GLU A 85 -16.00 13.97 24.54
C GLU A 85 -17.27 13.52 25.26
N VAL A 86 -17.27 12.30 25.81
CA VAL A 86 -18.35 11.76 26.62
C VAL A 86 -18.12 12.07 28.09
N GLU A 87 -16.88 11.86 28.58
CA GLU A 87 -16.49 12.18 29.96
C GLU A 87 -16.59 13.68 30.26
N ILE A 88 -16.18 14.50 29.29
CA ILE A 88 -16.39 15.95 29.29
C ILE A 88 -17.33 16.22 28.11
N PRO A 89 -18.66 16.29 28.34
CA PRO A 89 -19.65 16.40 27.28
C PRO A 89 -19.32 17.51 26.29
N SER A 90 -18.94 17.13 25.08
CA SER A 90 -18.67 18.08 24.00
C SER A 90 -19.99 18.69 23.52
N MET A 91 -19.91 19.84 22.82
CA MET A 91 -21.09 20.47 22.20
C MET A 91 -21.87 19.51 21.31
N ARG A 92 -21.19 18.59 20.63
CA ARG A 92 -21.81 17.56 19.80
C ARG A 92 -22.65 16.60 20.64
N ILE A 93 -22.10 16.12 21.76
CA ILE A 93 -22.80 15.18 22.65
C ILE A 93 -23.99 15.86 23.31
N LEU A 94 -23.82 17.08 23.79
CA LEU A 94 -24.92 17.86 24.38
C LEU A 94 -26.06 18.04 23.39
N ALA A 95 -25.75 18.41 22.14
CA ALA A 95 -26.77 18.54 21.09
C ALA A 95 -27.44 17.21 20.74
N GLU A 96 -26.69 16.10 20.69
CA GLU A 96 -27.25 14.78 20.38
C GLU A 96 -28.10 14.22 21.54
N THR A 97 -27.80 14.55 22.80
CA THR A 97 -28.57 14.09 23.98
C THR A 97 -29.95 14.75 24.13
N GLU A 98 -30.16 15.90 23.50
CA GLU A 98 -31.44 16.63 23.54
C GLU A 98 -32.41 16.18 22.44
N LEU A 99 -31.95 15.39 21.46
CA LEU A 99 -32.75 14.93 20.33
C LEU A 99 -33.61 13.72 20.68
N GLU A 100 -34.83 13.70 20.18
CA GLU A 100 -35.64 12.49 20.17
C GLU A 100 -35.05 11.45 19.19
N GLU A 101 -35.22 10.16 19.49
CA GLU A 101 -34.62 9.06 18.71
C GLU A 101 -34.96 9.14 17.21
N ALA A 102 -36.20 9.52 16.87
CA ALA A 102 -36.64 9.69 15.49
C ALA A 102 -35.88 10.81 14.75
N GLU A 103 -35.61 11.91 15.44
CA GLU A 103 -34.85 13.03 14.88
C GLU A 103 -33.38 12.68 14.72
N TRP A 104 -32.78 12.01 15.71
CA TRP A 104 -31.40 11.52 15.64
C TRP A 104 -31.23 10.54 14.47
N ALA A 105 -32.15 9.59 14.31
CA ALA A 105 -32.12 8.63 13.21
C ALA A 105 -32.23 9.31 11.84
N LYS A 106 -33.08 10.34 11.72
CA LYS A 106 -33.20 11.15 10.50
C LYS A 106 -31.89 11.87 10.18
N GLN A 107 -31.29 12.56 11.16
CA GLN A 107 -29.98 13.22 10.97
C GLN A 107 -28.90 12.22 10.58
N ARG A 108 -28.89 11.03 11.18
CA ARG A 108 -27.93 9.97 10.85
C ARG A 108 -28.10 9.48 9.41
N TYR A 109 -29.34 9.34 8.94
CA TYR A 109 -29.64 8.99 7.55
C TYR A 109 -29.15 10.06 6.56
N GLU A 110 -29.38 11.33 6.88
CA GLU A 110 -28.88 12.45 6.06
C GLU A 110 -27.34 12.44 5.98
N GLN A 111 -26.63 12.20 7.09
CA GLN A 111 -25.17 12.05 7.08
C GLN A 111 -24.71 10.91 6.17
N LEU A 112 -25.41 9.78 6.18
CA LEU A 112 -25.11 8.64 5.31
C LEU A 112 -25.29 9.00 3.84
N ASN A 113 -26.30 9.79 3.48
CA ASN A 113 -26.51 10.26 2.10
C ASN A 113 -25.35 11.12 1.57
N PHE A 114 -24.60 11.77 2.46
CA PHE A 114 -23.41 12.55 2.05
C PHE A 114 -22.11 11.73 1.99
N ILE A 115 -22.14 10.41 2.25
CA ILE A 115 -20.93 9.58 2.31
C ILE A 115 -20.17 9.57 0.98
N ASP A 116 -20.89 9.45 -0.14
CA ASP A 116 -20.28 9.35 -1.46
C ASP A 116 -19.60 10.66 -1.85
N LYS A 117 -20.19 11.80 -1.47
CA LYS A 117 -19.57 13.11 -1.64
C LYS A 117 -18.27 13.23 -0.83
N LYS A 118 -18.25 12.74 0.42
CA LYS A 118 -17.03 12.72 1.26
C LYS A 118 -15.95 11.81 0.64
N ARG A 119 -16.33 10.60 0.22
CA ARG A 119 -15.42 9.64 -0.42
C ARG A 119 -14.87 10.18 -1.73
N LEU A 120 -15.70 10.81 -2.57
CA LEU A 120 -15.27 11.43 -3.82
C LEU A 120 -14.25 12.55 -3.57
N LYS A 121 -14.51 13.43 -2.59
CA LYS A 121 -13.55 14.47 -2.20
C LYS A 121 -12.21 13.87 -1.75
N ALA A 122 -12.24 12.83 -0.92
CA ALA A 122 -11.04 12.14 -0.46
C ALA A 122 -10.28 11.44 -1.59
N LEU A 123 -10.99 10.86 -2.56
CA LEU A 123 -10.41 10.27 -3.77
C LEU A 123 -9.70 11.32 -4.62
N CYS A 124 -10.35 12.44 -4.92
CA CYS A 124 -9.74 13.54 -5.69
C CYS A 124 -8.49 14.08 -4.99
N HIS A 125 -8.55 14.28 -3.66
CA HIS A 125 -7.39 14.71 -2.88
C HIS A 125 -6.26 13.67 -2.93
N GLY A 126 -6.60 12.39 -2.79
CA GLY A 126 -5.68 11.26 -2.93
C GLY A 126 -4.97 11.21 -4.28
N GLN A 127 -5.71 11.41 -5.38
CA GLN A 127 -5.14 11.46 -6.72
C GLN A 127 -4.16 12.63 -6.88
N CYS A 128 -4.55 13.83 -6.43
CA CYS A 128 -3.67 14.99 -6.43
C CYS A 128 -2.39 14.74 -5.62
N TYR A 129 -2.52 14.13 -4.44
CA TYR A 129 -1.38 13.77 -3.59
C TYR A 129 -0.46 12.76 -4.29
N GLN A 130 -1.03 11.68 -4.85
CA GLN A 130 -0.27 10.66 -5.59
C GLN A 130 0.45 11.25 -6.79
N GLN A 131 -0.19 12.14 -7.56
CA GLN A 131 0.45 12.83 -8.68
C GLN A 131 1.63 13.69 -8.24
N ARG A 132 1.51 14.42 -7.12
CA ARG A 132 2.62 15.20 -6.57
C ARG A 132 3.80 14.32 -6.18
N MET A 133 3.53 13.19 -5.51
CA MET A 133 4.56 12.21 -5.15
C MET A 133 5.21 11.56 -6.37
N ALA A 134 4.41 11.17 -7.38
CA ALA A 134 4.91 10.60 -8.62
C ALA A 134 5.81 11.57 -9.39
N ARG A 135 5.42 12.86 -9.48
CA ARG A 135 6.27 13.90 -10.12
C ARG A 135 7.61 14.05 -9.40
N ALA A 136 7.60 14.12 -8.07
CA ALA A 136 8.83 14.25 -7.28
C ALA A 136 9.74 13.02 -7.42
N PHE A 137 9.17 11.82 -7.50
CA PHE A 137 9.92 10.59 -7.73
C PHE A 137 10.48 10.54 -9.16
N ASN A 138 9.63 10.71 -10.18
CA ASN A 138 10.02 10.63 -11.58
C ASN A 138 11.08 11.66 -11.97
N ALA A 139 11.09 12.84 -11.34
CA ALA A 139 12.14 13.85 -11.54
C ALA A 139 13.56 13.33 -11.20
N ARG A 140 13.68 12.27 -10.40
CA ARG A 140 14.96 11.66 -10.00
C ARG A 140 15.24 10.33 -10.73
N VAL A 141 14.26 9.80 -11.47
CA VAL A 141 14.40 8.50 -12.16
C VAL A 141 15.21 8.69 -13.43
N ARG A 142 16.22 7.85 -13.63
CA ARG A 142 16.91 7.73 -14.91
C ARG A 142 16.21 6.64 -15.72
N HIS A 143 15.61 7.03 -16.84
CA HIS A 143 15.00 6.07 -17.76
C HIS A 143 16.04 5.09 -18.32
N ARG A 144 15.65 3.83 -18.41
CA ARG A 144 16.41 2.74 -19.04
C ARG A 144 15.52 2.12 -20.08
N ASP A 145 15.90 2.24 -21.34
CA ASP A 145 15.15 1.67 -22.46
C ASP A 145 15.73 0.30 -22.78
N PHE A 146 14.87 -0.71 -22.83
CA PHE A 146 15.22 -2.07 -23.22
C PHE A 146 14.48 -2.40 -24.52
N ASN A 147 15.22 -2.92 -25.50
CA ASN A 147 14.68 -3.33 -26.78
C ASN A 147 14.69 -4.86 -26.89
N LEU A 148 13.85 -5.38 -27.78
CA LEU A 148 13.88 -6.80 -28.16
C LEU A 148 15.29 -7.19 -28.62
N GLY A 149 15.80 -8.30 -28.09
CA GLY A 149 17.14 -8.79 -28.40
C GLY A 149 18.27 -8.18 -27.54
N ASP A 150 18.00 -7.19 -26.69
CA ASP A 150 19.03 -6.66 -25.79
C ASP A 150 19.52 -7.75 -24.82
N LEU A 151 20.84 -7.81 -24.61
CA LEU A 151 21.43 -8.65 -23.57
C LEU A 151 21.35 -7.95 -22.22
N VAL A 152 20.87 -8.68 -21.21
CA VAL A 152 20.70 -8.15 -19.86
C VAL A 152 21.16 -9.12 -18.79
N LEU A 153 21.69 -8.56 -17.71
CA LEU A 153 21.93 -9.27 -16.46
C LEU A 153 20.74 -9.04 -15.52
N ARG A 154 20.30 -10.09 -14.85
CA ARG A 154 19.23 -10.04 -13.84
C ARG A 154 19.85 -10.00 -12.45
N LYS A 155 19.26 -9.21 -11.56
CA LYS A 155 19.69 -9.15 -10.16
C LYS A 155 19.30 -10.44 -9.44
N VAL A 156 20.25 -11.11 -8.81
CA VAL A 156 19.99 -12.28 -7.96
C VAL A 156 19.35 -11.79 -6.67
N LEU A 157 18.14 -12.27 -6.38
CA LEU A 157 17.46 -12.02 -5.12
C LEU A 157 17.92 -13.10 -4.12
N HIS A 158 18.61 -12.71 -3.05
CA HIS A 158 19.12 -13.63 -2.03
C HIS A 158 17.98 -14.27 -1.24
N VAL A 159 17.41 -15.36 -1.74
CA VAL A 159 16.38 -16.16 -1.05
C VAL A 159 16.99 -17.35 -0.33
N THR A 160 18.19 -17.76 -0.72
CA THR A 160 18.98 -18.83 -0.09
C THR A 160 20.37 -18.30 0.25
N PRO A 161 20.94 -18.67 1.42
CA PRO A 161 22.34 -18.37 1.70
C PRO A 161 23.17 -19.00 0.60
N ASP A 162 23.76 -18.15 -0.23
CA ASP A 162 24.58 -18.61 -1.33
C ASP A 162 25.85 -19.21 -0.72
N SER A 163 26.20 -20.44 -1.08
CA SER A 163 27.47 -21.06 -0.69
C SER A 163 28.68 -20.30 -1.25
N ARG A 164 28.45 -19.31 -2.12
CA ARG A 164 29.43 -18.50 -2.84
C ARG A 164 30.05 -17.33 -2.04
N GLY A 165 29.59 -17.07 -0.81
CA GLY A 165 30.24 -16.14 0.12
C GLY A 165 30.10 -14.65 -0.23
N LYS A 166 30.73 -13.78 0.57
CA LYS A 166 30.60 -12.29 0.55
C LYS A 166 31.00 -11.63 -0.78
N PHE A 167 31.64 -12.35 -1.70
CA PHE A 167 32.16 -11.85 -2.98
C PHE A 167 31.41 -12.39 -4.21
N SER A 168 30.27 -13.07 -4.03
CA SER A 168 29.46 -13.53 -5.14
C SER A 168 28.90 -12.37 -5.97
N TYR A 169 28.83 -12.53 -7.29
CA TYR A 169 28.17 -11.56 -8.16
C TYR A 169 26.69 -11.41 -7.83
N ASN A 170 26.24 -10.16 -7.68
CA ASN A 170 24.85 -9.83 -7.36
C ASN A 170 23.89 -9.96 -8.56
N TYR A 171 24.40 -10.41 -9.71
CA TYR A 171 23.67 -10.52 -10.96
C TYR A 171 23.98 -11.86 -11.65
N ASP A 172 22.98 -12.45 -12.30
CA ASP A 172 23.08 -13.63 -13.13
C ASP A 172 22.68 -13.33 -14.59
N GLY A 173 23.07 -14.23 -15.50
CA GLY A 173 22.91 -14.07 -16.95
C GLY A 173 24.25 -14.25 -17.70
N PRO A 174 24.31 -13.89 -18.99
CA PRO A 174 23.39 -13.02 -19.73
C PRO A 174 22.07 -13.68 -20.17
N PHE A 175 21.01 -12.86 -20.28
CA PHE A 175 19.70 -13.24 -20.84
C PHE A 175 19.34 -12.33 -22.00
N VAL A 176 18.44 -12.78 -22.87
CA VAL A 176 17.91 -12.01 -24.01
C VAL A 176 16.53 -11.45 -23.67
N VAL A 177 16.28 -10.17 -23.98
CA VAL A 177 14.95 -9.56 -23.87
C VAL A 177 14.03 -10.08 -24.97
N LYS A 178 12.98 -10.82 -24.59
CA LYS A 178 12.00 -11.41 -25.52
C LYS A 178 10.75 -10.55 -25.70
N GLU A 179 10.27 -9.90 -24.64
CA GLU A 179 9.11 -8.99 -24.69
C GLU A 179 9.26 -7.87 -23.68
N VAL A 180 8.75 -6.68 -24.02
CA VAL A 180 8.76 -5.50 -23.15
C VAL A 180 7.33 -4.98 -23.02
N PHE A 181 6.84 -4.88 -21.80
CA PHE A 181 5.51 -4.37 -21.48
C PHE A 181 5.56 -2.93 -20.98
N PHE A 182 4.46 -2.21 -21.22
CA PHE A 182 4.25 -0.89 -20.62
C PHE A 182 4.27 -0.98 -19.09
N GLY A 183 5.01 -0.07 -18.42
CA GLY A 183 5.23 -0.13 -16.97
C GLY A 183 6.48 -0.92 -16.54
N GLY A 184 7.32 -1.32 -17.50
CA GLY A 184 8.66 -1.85 -17.25
C GLY A 184 8.71 -3.31 -16.83
N ALA A 185 7.66 -4.10 -17.07
CA ALA A 185 7.76 -5.55 -16.98
C ALA A 185 8.37 -6.10 -18.27
N ILE A 186 9.27 -7.07 -18.16
CA ILE A 186 10.08 -7.59 -19.27
C ILE A 186 10.12 -9.11 -19.15
N VAL A 187 9.93 -9.80 -20.28
CA VAL A 187 10.12 -11.25 -20.38
C VAL A 187 11.54 -11.52 -20.85
N LEU A 188 12.27 -12.30 -20.07
CA LEU A 188 13.62 -12.76 -20.40
C LEU A 188 13.57 -14.20 -20.92
N SER A 189 14.43 -14.50 -21.89
CA SER A 189 14.73 -15.86 -22.35
C SER A 189 16.22 -16.16 -22.18
N ASP A 190 16.55 -17.45 -22.06
CA ASP A 190 17.94 -17.90 -22.03
C ASP A 190 18.62 -17.67 -23.39
N MET A 191 19.96 -17.66 -23.39
CA MET A 191 20.76 -17.46 -24.60
C MET A 191 20.52 -18.55 -25.66
N ASP A 192 20.17 -19.75 -25.21
CA ASP A 192 19.91 -20.92 -26.06
C ASP A 192 18.47 -20.95 -26.63
N GLY A 193 17.65 -19.93 -26.33
CA GLY A 193 16.27 -19.83 -26.82
C GLY A 193 15.27 -20.77 -26.14
N THR A 194 15.67 -21.47 -25.08
CA THR A 194 14.79 -22.31 -24.25
C THR A 194 13.65 -21.49 -23.63
N GLU A 195 12.44 -22.05 -23.65
CA GLU A 195 11.18 -21.38 -23.23
C GLU A 195 11.04 -21.15 -21.71
N ASN A 196 12.14 -20.95 -20.98
CA ASN A 196 12.09 -20.54 -19.59
C ASN A 196 11.86 -19.03 -19.49
N ALA A 197 10.68 -18.59 -19.92
CA ALA A 197 10.27 -17.20 -19.91
C ALA A 197 10.15 -16.68 -18.47
N LEU A 198 11.09 -15.82 -18.07
CA LEU A 198 11.12 -15.22 -16.74
C LEU A 198 10.58 -13.80 -16.81
N LEU A 199 9.48 -13.53 -16.10
CA LEU A 199 8.92 -12.19 -16.00
C LEU A 199 9.66 -11.41 -14.91
N VAL A 200 10.36 -10.34 -15.29
CA VAL A 200 11.18 -9.51 -14.41
C VAL A 200 10.86 -8.04 -14.64
N ASN A 201 11.08 -7.18 -13.64
CA ASN A 201 10.96 -5.73 -13.83
C ASN A 201 12.28 -5.09 -14.27
N ALA A 202 12.20 -4.02 -15.07
CA ALA A 202 13.29 -3.19 -15.54
C ALA A 202 14.26 -2.72 -14.43
N ASP A 203 13.75 -2.47 -13.21
CA ASP A 203 14.57 -2.06 -12.07
C ASP A 203 15.53 -3.17 -11.58
N ALA A 204 15.19 -4.43 -11.86
CA ALA A 204 15.94 -5.61 -11.45
C ALA A 204 16.88 -6.14 -12.55
N ILE A 205 17.02 -5.43 -13.66
CA ILE A 205 17.90 -5.82 -14.76
C ILE A 205 18.86 -4.68 -15.18
N LYS A 206 19.97 -5.04 -15.80
CA LYS A 206 20.97 -4.10 -16.35
C LYS A 206 21.43 -4.58 -17.72
N LYS A 207 21.57 -3.66 -18.68
CA LYS A 207 22.15 -3.99 -20.00
C LYS A 207 23.56 -4.56 -19.85
N TYR A 208 23.81 -5.63 -20.57
CA TYR A 208 25.10 -6.27 -20.74
C TYR A 208 25.64 -5.91 -22.12
N TYR A 209 26.89 -5.45 -22.16
CA TYR A 209 27.61 -5.20 -23.38
C TYR A 209 28.82 -6.15 -23.36
N PRO A 210 28.85 -7.16 -24.26
CA PRO A 210 29.94 -8.13 -24.34
C PRO A 210 31.26 -7.50 -24.78
#